data_AF-A0A424M8R8-F1
#
_entry.id   AF-A0A424M8R8-F1
#
_cell.length_a   1.000
_cell.length_b   1.000
_cell.length_c   1.000
_cell.angle_alpha   90.00
_cell.angle_beta   90.00
_cell.angle_gamma   90.00
#
_symmetry.space_group_name_H-M   'P 1'
#
loop_
_entity.id
_entity.type
_entity.pdbx_description
1 polymer ?
#
loop_
_entity_poly.entity_id
_entity_poly.type
_entity_poly.pdbx_seq_one_letter_code
_entity_poly.pdbx_strand_id
1 'polypeptide(L)' 'MTMKKIVVVGGSIIGSSTAYHMAMAGAADRIVVVEPDPTYALAAAPRSAGGVH' A
#
# COMPACT_ATOMS: atom_id res chain seq x y z
N MET A 1 22.00 -0.22 15.74
CA MET A 1 21.00 -1.03 15.00
C MET A 1 20.40 -0.14 13.92
N THR A 2 20.67 -0.39 12.63
CA THR A 2 20.12 0.42 11.55
C THR A 2 18.65 0.07 11.32
N MET A 3 17.79 1.08 11.41
CA MET A 3 16.36 0.93 11.14
C MET A 3 16.13 0.66 9.65
N LYS A 4 15.42 -0.42 9.31
CA LYS A 4 15.08 -0.75 7.92
C LYS A 4 13.82 0.00 7.48
N LYS A 5 13.91 0.75 6.37
CA LYS A 5 12.76 1.37 5.70
C LYS A 5 12.06 0.34 4.81
N ILE A 6 10.74 0.43 4.73
CA ILE A 6 9.88 -0.45 3.94
C ILE A 6 9.18 0.41 2.89
N VAL A 7 9.29 0.02 1.63
CA VAL A 7 8.60 0.68 0.51
C VAL A 7 7.64 -0.32 -0.10
N VAL A 8 6.35 0.03 -0.14
CA VAL A 8 5.30 -0.73 -0.84
C VAL A 8 5.01 0.00 -2.15
N VAL A 9 5.25 -0.67 -3.28
CA VAL A 9 5.00 -0.12 -4.62
C VAL A 9 3.64 -0.61 -5.10
N GLY A 10 2.73 0.31 -5.36
CA GLY A 10 1.30 0.06 -5.60
C GLY A 10 0.51 0.15 -4.29
N GLY A 11 -0.41 1.11 -4.22
CA GLY A 11 -1.31 1.38 -3.09
C GLY A 11 -2.72 0.81 -3.27
N SER A 12 -2.94 -0.04 -4.28
CA SER A 12 -4.19 -0.80 -4.45
C SER A 12 -4.54 -1.65 -3.22
N ILE A 13 -5.68 -2.37 -3.22
CA ILE A 13 -6.20 -3.10 -2.04
C ILE A 13 -5.13 -3.95 -1.31
N ILE A 14 -4.28 -4.66 -2.05
CA ILE A 14 -3.24 -5.51 -1.47
C ILE A 14 -2.09 -4.68 -0.89
N GLY A 15 -1.66 -3.63 -1.59
CA GLY A 15 -0.60 -2.74 -1.13
C GLY A 15 -0.99 -1.96 0.11
N SER A 16 -2.21 -1.40 0.12
CA SER A 16 -2.79 -0.72 1.28
C SER A 16 -2.98 -1.67 2.46
N SER A 17 -3.53 -2.88 2.23
CA SER A 17 -3.67 -3.90 3.29
C SER A 17 -2.32 -4.31 3.87
N THR A 18 -1.31 -4.53 3.02
CA THR A 18 0.05 -4.85 3.46
C THR A 18 0.63 -3.74 4.33
N ALA A 19 0.50 -2.48 3.88
CA ALA A 19 1.00 -1.34 4.62
C ALA A 19 0.28 -1.15 5.97
N TYR A 20 -1.04 -1.32 6.00
CA TYR A 20 -1.84 -1.27 7.21
C TYR A 20 -1.39 -2.30 8.25
N HIS A 21 -1.28 -3.57 7.86
CA HIS A 21 -0.89 -4.63 8.79
C HIS A 21 0.57 -4.48 9.27
N MET A 22 1.47 -3.99 8.42
CA MET A 22 2.85 -3.66 8.81
C MET A 22 2.90 -2.49 9.79
N ALA A 23 2.08 -1.45 9.59
CA ALA A 23 1.96 -0.35 10.53
C ALA A 23 1.47 -0.84 11.89
N MET A 24 0.44 -1.69 11.92
CA MET A 24 -0.06 -2.35 13.14
C MET A 24 0.98 -3.26 13.81
N ALA A 25 1.90 -3.84 13.04
CA ALA A 25 3.03 -4.62 13.56
C ALA A 25 4.21 -3.77 14.07
N GLY A 26 4.06 -2.44 14.17
CA GLY A 26 5.07 -1.54 14.74
C GLY A 26 6.03 -0.93 13.72
N ALA A 27 5.71 -0.99 12.43
CA ALA A 27 6.52 -0.39 11.36
C ALA A 27 5.97 0.95 10.83
N ALA A 28 4.98 1.55 11.50
CA ALA A 28 4.31 2.78 11.05
C ALA A 28 5.28 3.95 10.78
N ASP A 29 6.38 4.01 11.53
CA ASP A 29 7.41 5.05 11.44
C ASP A 29 8.40 4.89 10.27
N ARG A 30 8.36 3.75 9.57
CA ARG A 30 9.36 3.40 8.55
C ARG A 30 8.78 2.81 7.27
N ILE A 31 7.46 2.79 7.13
CA ILE A 31 6.77 2.28 5.94
C ILE A 31 6.20 3.43 5.11
N VAL A 32 6.34 3.33 3.78
CA VAL A 32 5.74 4.25 2.81
C VAL A 32 5.10 3.47 1.67
N VAL A 33 3.95 3.94 1.22
CA VAL A 33 3.25 3.43 0.02
C VAL A 33 3.47 4.42 -1.12
N VAL A 34 3.89 3.91 -2.28
CA VAL A 34 4.05 4.70 -3.50
C VAL A 34 3.01 4.19 -4.50
N GLU A 35 1.98 4.99 -4.76
CA GLU A 35 0.95 4.73 -5.77
C GLU A 35 1.10 5.77 -6.88
N PRO A 36 1.43 5.37 -8.13
CA PRO A 36 1.58 6.30 -9.24
C PRO A 36 0.26 6.94 -9.68
N ASP A 37 -0.88 6.30 -9.40
CA ASP A 37 -2.20 6.81 -9.75
C ASP A 37 -3.08 6.99 -8.51
N PRO A 38 -3.17 8.21 -7.95
CA PRO A 38 -3.99 8.48 -6.77
C PRO A 38 -5.50 8.33 -7.04
N THR A 39 -5.91 8.25 -8.31
CA THR A 39 -7.31 7.99 -8.70
C THR A 39 -7.63 6.50 -8.80
N TYR A 40 -6.61 5.64 -8.72
CA TYR A 40 -6.72 4.19 -8.92
C TYR A 40 -7.28 3.77 -10.28
N ALA A 41 -7.39 4.67 -11.26
CA ALA A 41 -7.89 4.38 -12.60
C ALA A 41 -7.06 3.30 -13.34
N LEU A 42 -5.77 3.21 -13.03
CA LEU A 42 -4.82 2.22 -13.56
C LEU A 42 -4.54 1.07 -12.58
N ALA A 43 -5.05 1.14 -11.36
CA ALA A 43 -4.80 0.11 -10.37
C ALA A 43 -5.51 -1.19 -10.76
N ALA A 44 -4.83 -2.33 -10.60
CA ALA A 44 -5.41 -3.64 -10.90
C ALA A 44 -6.61 -3.99 -9.99
N ALA A 45 -6.72 -3.36 -8.80
CA ALA A 45 -7.79 -3.64 -7.83
C ALA A 45 -9.20 -3.32 -8.35
N PRO A 46 -9.52 -2.12 -8.89
CA PRO A 46 -10.82 -1.89 -9.53
C PRO A 46 -11.05 -2.76 -10.77
N ARG A 47 -10.00 -3.33 -11.40
CA ARG A 47 -10.11 -4.12 -12.62
C ARG A 47 -10.24 -5.64 -12.40
N SER A 48 -9.88 -6.17 -11.23
CA SER A 48 -9.81 -7.62 -11.00
C SER A 48 -10.90 -8.17 -10.07
N ALA A 49 -11.38 -7.42 -9.07
CA ALA A 49 -12.53 -7.85 -8.24
C ALA A 49 -13.04 -6.70 -7.36
N GLY A 50 -14.21 -6.15 -7.69
CA GLY A 50 -14.94 -5.23 -6.81
C GLY A 50 -14.38 -3.80 -6.81
N GLY A 51 -15.00 -2.92 -7.62
CA GLY A 51 -14.75 -1.49 -7.52
C GLY A 51 -15.00 -0.99 -6.09
N VAL A 52 -14.04 -0.26 -5.54
CA VAL A 52 -14.28 0.60 -4.39
C VAL A 52 -14.58 1.98 -4.96
N HIS A 53 -15.84 2.39 -4.82
CA HIS A 53 -16.35 3.74 -5.10
C HIS A 53 -16.58 4.47 -3.79
#